data_AF-A0A953LN06-F1
#
_entry.id   AF-A0A953LN06-F1
#
_cell.length_a   1.000
_cell.length_b   1.000
_cell.length_c   1.000
_cell.angle_alpha   90.00
_cell.angle_beta   90.00
_cell.angle_gamma   90.00
#
_symmetry.space_group_name_H-M   'P 1'
#
loop_
_entity.id
_entity.type
_entity.pdbx_description
1 polymer ?
#
loop_
_entity_poly.entity_id
_entity_poly.type
_entity_poly.pdbx_seq_one_letter_code
_entity_poly.pdbx_strand_id
1 'polypeptide(L)'
;LFKEDWEFEGKPNKFSDRFAGHSLFVSFDNAERKASLLFGSLLGKQLKARNLQYTRHYTEAIMGSRRRDLIDPDAGVYRYDKLIVLRHTAMPAVLLEAGMMINRDDELLLISAERQKLVAAAVSDAIEKFCDLRTAEKAKLLAEAKRAKKKAAKAQPKPKSGWLNPFARSKQN
;
A
#
# COMPACT_ATOMS: atom_id res chain seq x y z
N LEU A 1 -26.03 -7.55 -4.61
CA LEU A 1 -26.34 -6.28 -3.93
C LEU A 1 -27.86 -6.20 -3.85
N PHE A 2 -28.41 -6.13 -2.64
CA PHE A 2 -29.82 -5.79 -2.45
C PHE A 2 -30.02 -4.35 -2.90
N LYS A 3 -30.98 -4.12 -3.77
CA LYS A 3 -31.32 -2.80 -4.29
C LYS A 3 -32.83 -2.66 -4.23
N GLU A 4 -33.28 -1.50 -3.84
CA GLU A 4 -34.69 -1.11 -3.86
C GLU A 4 -34.89 -0.08 -4.96
N ASP A 5 -36.09 -0.09 -5.55
CA ASP A 5 -36.46 0.89 -6.57
C ASP A 5 -36.90 2.18 -5.89
N TRP A 6 -36.50 3.31 -6.48
CA TRP A 6 -36.83 4.65 -6.00
C TRP A 6 -37.11 5.56 -7.19
N GLU A 7 -38.09 6.45 -7.07
CA GLU A 7 -38.29 7.54 -8.01
C GLU A 7 -37.78 8.86 -7.40
N PHE A 8 -36.76 9.46 -8.03
CA PHE A 8 -36.22 10.76 -7.64
C PHE A 8 -36.33 11.71 -8.83
N GLU A 9 -36.99 12.85 -8.64
CA GLU A 9 -37.27 13.83 -9.70
C GLU A 9 -37.91 13.23 -10.96
N GLY A 10 -38.82 12.25 -10.79
CA GLY A 10 -39.49 11.58 -11.91
C GLY A 10 -38.61 10.56 -12.66
N LYS A 11 -37.39 10.27 -12.17
CA LYS A 11 -36.48 9.28 -12.75
C LYS A 11 -36.40 8.03 -11.87
N PRO A 12 -36.53 6.83 -12.45
CA PRO A 12 -36.29 5.59 -11.73
C PRO A 12 -34.80 5.46 -11.40
N ASN A 13 -34.53 5.30 -10.11
CA ASN A 13 -33.23 5.11 -9.49
C ASN A 13 -33.23 3.82 -8.66
N LYS A 14 -32.04 3.39 -8.25
CA LYS A 14 -31.87 2.25 -7.34
C LYS A 14 -30.98 2.66 -6.18
N PHE A 15 -31.38 2.33 -4.97
CA PHE A 15 -30.62 2.63 -3.76
C PHE A 15 -30.42 1.38 -2.89
N SER A 16 -29.49 1.48 -1.94
CA SER A 16 -29.23 0.46 -0.92
C SER A 16 -28.59 1.12 0.30
N ASP A 17 -29.36 1.30 1.36
CA ASP A 17 -28.87 1.91 2.60
C ASP A 17 -28.28 0.88 3.58
N ARG A 18 -28.26 -0.40 3.17
CA ARG A 18 -27.83 -1.53 4.01
C ARG A 18 -26.33 -1.51 4.32
N PHE A 19 -25.53 -0.93 3.44
CA PHE A 19 -24.09 -0.81 3.64
C PHE A 19 -23.67 0.63 3.37
N ALA A 20 -22.66 1.10 4.09
CA ALA A 20 -22.07 2.43 3.93
C ALA A 20 -20.58 2.34 4.28
N GLY A 21 -19.82 3.36 3.91
CA GLY A 21 -18.42 3.53 4.27
C GLY A 21 -17.45 3.11 3.18
N HIS A 22 -16.17 3.35 3.46
CA HIS A 22 -15.09 3.22 2.49
C HIS A 22 -14.59 1.77 2.37
N SER A 23 -13.80 1.48 1.34
CA SER A 23 -13.04 0.24 1.27
C SER A 23 -11.67 0.43 0.64
N LEU A 24 -10.69 -0.36 1.11
CA LEU A 24 -9.31 -0.32 0.65
C LEU A 24 -8.94 -1.65 0.02
N PHE A 25 -8.27 -1.62 -1.14
CA PHE A 25 -7.83 -2.83 -1.82
C PHE A 25 -6.35 -2.82 -2.16
N VAL A 26 -5.70 -3.97 -1.98
CA VAL A 26 -4.34 -4.23 -2.44
C VAL A 26 -4.30 -5.53 -3.24
N SER A 27 -3.29 -5.65 -4.12
CA SER A 27 -3.03 -6.88 -4.85
C SER A 27 -1.87 -7.64 -4.22
N PHE A 28 -2.05 -8.95 -4.02
CA PHE A 28 -0.98 -9.85 -3.61
C PHE A 28 -0.06 -10.28 -4.76
N ASP A 29 -0.46 -9.97 -5.99
CA ASP A 29 0.35 -10.16 -7.20
C ASP A 29 1.23 -8.94 -7.51
N ASN A 30 1.15 -7.86 -6.73
CA ASN A 30 2.02 -6.70 -6.86
C ASN A 30 3.45 -7.03 -6.37
N ALA A 31 4.48 -6.60 -7.13
CA ALA A 31 5.89 -6.84 -6.79
C ALA A 31 6.29 -6.23 -5.42
N GLU A 32 5.68 -5.11 -5.05
CA GLU A 32 5.85 -4.37 -3.79
C GLU A 32 4.72 -4.69 -2.78
N ARG A 33 4.10 -5.89 -2.84
CA ARG A 33 2.97 -6.31 -1.96
C ARG A 33 3.10 -5.89 -0.50
N LYS A 34 4.28 -6.08 0.11
CA LYS A 34 4.50 -5.73 1.53
C LYS A 34 4.34 -4.24 1.78
N ALA A 35 4.88 -3.42 0.88
CA ALA A 35 4.77 -1.97 0.96
C ALA A 35 3.35 -1.50 0.63
N SER A 36 2.66 -2.14 -0.34
CA SER A 36 1.24 -1.88 -0.62
C SER A 36 0.36 -2.15 0.60
N LEU A 37 0.56 -3.30 1.28
CA LEU A 37 -0.17 -3.62 2.49
C LEU A 37 0.13 -2.62 3.63
N LEU A 38 1.40 -2.29 3.85
CA LEU A 38 1.78 -1.27 4.83
C LEU A 38 1.07 0.06 4.55
N PHE A 39 1.07 0.53 3.31
CA PHE A 39 0.39 1.77 2.93
C PHE A 39 -1.13 1.68 3.15
N GLY A 40 -1.75 0.56 2.75
CA GLY A 40 -3.17 0.30 2.98
C GLY A 40 -3.53 0.35 4.47
N SER A 41 -2.74 -0.30 5.32
CA SER A 41 -2.94 -0.29 6.77
C SER A 41 -2.80 1.11 7.38
N LEU A 42 -1.84 1.91 6.91
CA LEU A 42 -1.66 3.30 7.36
C LEU A 42 -2.87 4.17 6.95
N LEU A 43 -3.29 4.08 5.69
CA LEU A 43 -4.44 4.81 5.18
C LEU A 43 -5.72 4.45 5.91
N GLY A 44 -6.00 3.15 6.10
CA GLY A 44 -7.17 2.69 6.82
C GLY A 44 -7.22 3.19 8.27
N LYS A 45 -6.07 3.20 8.95
CA LYS A 45 -5.96 3.78 10.31
C LYS A 45 -6.22 5.29 10.33
N GLN A 46 -5.77 6.03 9.31
CA GLN A 46 -6.00 7.47 9.21
C GLN A 46 -7.47 7.82 8.92
N LEU A 47 -8.14 7.01 8.09
CA LEU A 47 -9.58 7.12 7.84
C LEU A 47 -10.37 6.81 9.12
N LYS A 48 -10.03 5.70 9.79
CA LYS A 48 -10.66 5.29 11.07
C LYS A 48 -10.49 6.35 12.16
N ALA A 49 -9.32 6.97 12.28
CA ALA A 49 -9.05 8.03 13.26
C ALA A 49 -9.90 9.29 13.04
N ARG A 50 -10.45 9.47 11.83
CA ARG A 50 -11.38 10.55 11.46
C ARG A 50 -12.84 10.09 11.46
N ASN A 51 -13.13 8.98 12.16
CA ASN A 51 -14.44 8.34 12.24
C ASN A 51 -15.01 7.87 10.89
N LEU A 52 -14.19 7.77 9.84
CA LEU A 52 -14.61 7.20 8.57
C LEU A 52 -14.49 5.67 8.68
N GLN A 53 -15.62 4.99 8.80
CA GLN A 53 -15.66 3.53 8.94
C GLN A 53 -15.57 2.84 7.59
N TYR A 54 -14.93 1.68 7.56
CA TYR A 54 -14.88 0.85 6.36
C TYR A 54 -16.13 -0.05 6.30
N THR A 55 -16.56 -0.37 5.09
CA THR A 55 -17.68 -1.27 4.87
C THR A 55 -17.24 -2.72 4.92
N ARG A 56 -17.97 -3.59 5.65
CA ARG A 56 -17.69 -5.04 5.75
C ARG A 56 -18.35 -5.87 4.66
N HIS A 57 -19.15 -5.26 3.79
CA HIS A 57 -20.03 -5.98 2.87
C HIS A 57 -19.28 -6.90 1.90
N TYR A 58 -18.04 -6.56 1.51
CA TYR A 58 -17.19 -7.42 0.69
C TYR A 58 -16.88 -8.79 1.32
N THR A 59 -17.05 -8.96 2.63
CA THR A 59 -16.89 -10.25 3.31
C THR A 59 -18.16 -11.10 3.33
N GLU A 60 -19.32 -10.56 2.94
CA GLU A 60 -20.60 -11.22 3.07
C GLU A 60 -20.89 -12.20 1.92
N ALA A 61 -21.67 -13.26 2.22
CA ALA A 61 -22.03 -14.28 1.25
C ALA A 61 -22.77 -13.73 0.02
N ILE A 62 -23.56 -12.67 0.21
CA ILE A 62 -24.29 -11.97 -0.86
C ILE A 62 -23.39 -11.45 -1.98
N MET A 63 -22.09 -11.28 -1.71
CA MET A 63 -21.14 -10.80 -2.71
C MET A 63 -20.77 -11.87 -3.72
N GLY A 64 -20.97 -13.16 -3.43
CA GLY A 64 -20.67 -14.25 -4.37
C GLY A 64 -19.26 -14.14 -4.94
N SER A 65 -19.13 -14.08 -6.27
CA SER A 65 -17.84 -13.90 -6.96
C SER A 65 -17.15 -12.55 -6.69
N ARG A 66 -17.88 -11.58 -6.13
CA ARG A 66 -17.36 -10.28 -5.69
C ARG A 66 -16.91 -10.27 -4.23
N ARG A 67 -17.05 -11.37 -3.49
CA ARG A 67 -16.53 -11.50 -2.13
C ARG A 67 -15.00 -11.32 -2.12
N ARG A 68 -14.46 -10.71 -1.07
CA ARG A 68 -13.03 -10.43 -0.91
C ARG A 68 -12.56 -10.87 0.48
N ASP A 69 -11.28 -11.20 0.56
CA ASP A 69 -10.62 -11.51 1.83
C ASP A 69 -10.27 -10.20 2.53
N LEU A 70 -10.74 -10.04 3.78
CA LEU A 70 -10.35 -8.94 4.65
C LEU A 70 -9.02 -9.32 5.32
N ILE A 71 -7.92 -8.76 4.82
CA ILE A 71 -6.56 -9.14 5.19
C ILE A 71 -5.97 -8.27 6.31
N ASP A 72 -6.51 -7.06 6.51
CA ASP A 72 -6.25 -6.23 7.70
C ASP A 72 -7.61 -5.76 8.26
N PRO A 73 -8.19 -6.49 9.23
CA PRO A 73 -9.48 -6.13 9.81
C PRO A 73 -9.46 -4.85 10.66
N ASP A 74 -8.31 -4.46 11.19
CA ASP A 74 -8.19 -3.27 12.04
C ASP A 74 -8.23 -1.98 11.22
N ALA A 75 -7.68 -2.05 10.00
CA ALA A 75 -7.61 -0.95 9.05
C ALA A 75 -8.60 -1.07 7.87
N GLY A 76 -9.29 -2.19 7.70
CA GLY A 76 -10.29 -2.36 6.63
C GLY A 76 -9.70 -2.64 5.24
N VAL A 77 -8.60 -3.38 5.16
CA VAL A 77 -7.91 -3.67 3.88
C VAL A 77 -8.33 -5.03 3.31
N TYR A 78 -8.73 -5.03 2.05
CA TYR A 78 -9.13 -6.21 1.28
C TYR A 78 -8.08 -6.62 0.26
N ARG A 79 -8.02 -7.92 -0.04
CA ARG A 79 -7.27 -8.45 -1.17
C ARG A 79 -8.09 -8.37 -2.45
N TYR A 80 -7.52 -7.81 -3.52
CA TYR A 80 -8.11 -7.83 -4.86
C TYR A 80 -7.04 -7.85 -5.97
N ASP A 81 -6.74 -9.06 -6.46
CA ASP A 81 -5.64 -9.26 -7.41
C ASP A 81 -6.02 -9.02 -8.87
N LYS A 82 -7.33 -8.95 -9.17
CA LYS A 82 -7.80 -8.84 -10.56
C LYS A 82 -7.73 -7.43 -11.12
N LEU A 83 -7.46 -6.42 -10.28
CA LEU A 83 -7.35 -5.03 -10.74
C LEU A 83 -5.95 -4.78 -11.32
N ILE A 84 -5.88 -4.65 -12.65
CA ILE A 84 -4.63 -4.57 -13.42
C ILE A 84 -3.69 -3.50 -12.86
N VAL A 85 -4.21 -2.33 -12.50
CA VAL A 85 -3.42 -1.21 -11.98
C VAL A 85 -2.79 -1.49 -10.62
N LEU A 86 -3.43 -2.30 -9.77
CA LEU A 86 -2.83 -2.74 -8.50
C LEU A 86 -1.81 -3.85 -8.72
N ARG A 87 -2.05 -4.72 -9.72
CA ARG A 87 -1.24 -5.92 -9.97
C ARG A 87 0.09 -5.63 -10.66
N HIS A 88 0.08 -4.84 -11.75
CA HIS A 88 1.23 -4.76 -12.66
C HIS A 88 2.13 -3.55 -12.45
N THR A 89 1.76 -2.62 -11.57
CA THR A 89 2.61 -1.46 -11.29
C THR A 89 3.87 -1.86 -10.53
N ALA A 90 4.98 -1.17 -10.81
CA ALA A 90 6.28 -1.38 -10.16
C ALA A 90 6.45 -0.56 -8.87
N MET A 91 5.36 0.04 -8.36
CA MET A 91 5.34 0.83 -7.12
C MET A 91 4.25 0.32 -6.17
N PRO A 92 4.34 0.63 -4.86
CA PRO A 92 3.28 0.32 -3.91
C PRO A 92 1.95 0.93 -4.35
N ALA A 93 0.85 0.17 -4.22
CA ALA A 93 -0.45 0.60 -4.72
C ALA A 93 -1.61 0.11 -3.85
N VAL A 94 -2.55 1.02 -3.60
CA VAL A 94 -3.81 0.80 -2.88
C VAL A 94 -4.92 1.48 -3.67
N LEU A 95 -6.07 0.82 -3.84
CA LEU A 95 -7.30 1.46 -4.31
C LEU A 95 -8.12 1.88 -3.07
N LEU A 96 -8.55 3.14 -3.04
CA LEU A 96 -9.52 3.65 -2.07
C LEU A 96 -10.87 3.89 -2.79
N GLU A 97 -11.89 3.16 -2.38
CA GLU A 97 -13.28 3.53 -2.63
C GLU A 97 -13.76 4.36 -1.43
N ALA A 98 -13.98 5.67 -1.61
CA ALA A 98 -14.21 6.61 -0.49
C ALA A 98 -15.57 6.46 0.20
N GLY A 99 -16.50 5.72 -0.40
CA GLY A 99 -17.84 5.46 0.10
C GLY A 99 -18.69 4.73 -0.93
N MET A 100 -19.96 4.51 -0.62
CA MET A 100 -20.90 3.85 -1.51
C MET A 100 -21.94 4.83 -2.08
N MET A 101 -21.79 5.20 -3.35
CA MET A 101 -22.73 6.11 -4.03
C MET A 101 -24.18 5.59 -4.08
N ILE A 102 -24.41 4.28 -3.97
CA ILE A 102 -25.76 3.71 -3.94
C ILE A 102 -26.46 3.85 -2.57
N ASN A 103 -25.69 4.19 -1.53
CA ASN A 103 -26.23 4.55 -0.22
C ASN A 103 -26.48 6.06 -0.22
N ARG A 104 -27.71 6.46 0.11
CA ARG A 104 -28.15 7.85 -0.06
C ARG A 104 -27.41 8.82 0.87
N ASP A 105 -27.13 8.40 2.10
CA ASP A 105 -26.37 9.22 3.05
C ASP A 105 -24.91 9.36 2.61
N ASP A 106 -24.28 8.28 2.16
CA ASP A 106 -22.92 8.32 1.63
C ASP A 106 -22.84 9.17 0.36
N GLU A 107 -23.82 9.12 -0.53
CA GLU A 107 -23.90 9.99 -1.72
C GLU A 107 -23.85 11.47 -1.36
N LEU A 108 -24.68 11.90 -0.40
CA LEU A 108 -24.71 13.29 0.09
C LEU A 108 -23.42 13.67 0.83
N LEU A 109 -22.86 12.75 1.62
CA LEU A 109 -21.60 13.01 2.32
C LEU A 109 -20.44 13.11 1.32
N LEU A 110 -20.36 12.28 0.30
CA LEU A 110 -19.26 12.25 -0.67
C LEU A 110 -19.14 13.54 -1.51
N ILE A 111 -20.26 14.21 -1.78
CA ILE A 111 -20.24 15.51 -2.46
C ILE A 111 -19.85 16.67 -1.52
N SER A 112 -19.97 16.47 -0.20
CA SER A 112 -19.67 17.53 0.77
C SER A 112 -18.17 17.87 0.81
N ALA A 113 -17.87 19.17 0.86
CA ALA A 113 -16.50 19.66 1.00
C ALA A 113 -15.84 19.17 2.31
N GLU A 114 -16.63 18.97 3.37
CA GLU A 114 -16.14 18.47 4.65
C GLU A 114 -15.62 17.04 4.54
N ARG A 115 -16.41 16.12 3.97
CA ARG A 115 -15.99 14.72 3.75
C ARG A 115 -14.77 14.65 2.84
N GLN A 116 -14.75 15.44 1.77
CA GLN A 116 -13.60 15.49 0.85
C GLN A 116 -12.33 15.95 1.55
N LYS A 117 -12.42 16.98 2.41
CA LYS A 117 -11.28 17.44 3.23
C LYS A 117 -10.81 16.36 4.21
N LEU A 118 -11.72 15.66 4.87
CA LEU A 118 -11.35 14.57 5.80
C LEU A 118 -10.64 13.42 5.08
N VAL A 119 -11.14 12.99 3.92
CA VAL A 119 -10.53 11.94 3.11
C VAL A 119 -9.16 12.41 2.58
N ALA A 120 -9.08 13.62 2.03
CA ALA A 120 -7.82 14.18 1.54
C ALA A 120 -6.77 14.26 2.66
N ALA A 121 -7.14 14.75 3.85
CA ALA A 121 -6.23 14.80 5.00
C ALA A 121 -5.78 13.40 5.43
N ALA A 122 -6.67 12.41 5.44
CA ALA A 122 -6.29 11.03 5.75
C ALA A 122 -5.27 10.46 4.76
N VAL A 123 -5.47 10.73 3.47
CA VAL A 123 -4.57 10.32 2.39
C VAL A 123 -3.21 11.00 2.53
N SER A 124 -3.18 12.33 2.71
CA SER A 124 -1.94 13.08 2.90
C SER A 124 -1.13 12.57 4.08
N ASP A 125 -1.74 12.46 5.27
CA ASP A 125 -1.03 11.97 6.46
C ASP A 125 -0.54 10.52 6.31
N ALA A 126 -1.27 9.68 5.57
CA ALA A 126 -0.85 8.31 5.31
C ALA A 126 0.35 8.26 4.36
N ILE A 127 0.37 9.12 3.33
CA ILE A 127 1.48 9.26 2.38
C ILE A 127 2.73 9.74 3.11
N GLU A 128 2.63 10.78 3.93
CA GLU A 128 3.76 11.31 4.70
C GLU A 128 4.37 10.22 5.59
N LYS A 129 3.54 9.56 6.43
CA LYS A 129 3.99 8.46 7.29
C LYS A 129 4.62 7.31 6.50
N PHE A 130 4.05 6.97 5.35
CA PHE A 130 4.58 5.91 4.50
C PHE A 130 5.95 6.27 3.92
N CYS A 131 6.10 7.49 3.42
CA CYS A 131 7.36 8.01 2.89
C CYS A 131 8.46 8.06 3.96
N ASP A 132 8.14 8.50 5.18
CA ASP A 132 9.08 8.52 6.30
C ASP A 132 9.58 7.11 6.64
N LEU A 133 8.66 6.15 6.76
CA LEU A 133 9.00 4.75 7.05
C LEU A 133 9.84 4.13 5.94
N ARG A 134 9.50 4.36 4.67
CA ARG A 134 10.29 3.86 3.53
C ARG A 134 11.68 4.46 3.47
N THR A 135 11.81 5.74 3.81
CA THR A 135 13.11 6.42 3.84
C THR A 135 13.98 5.85 4.95
N ALA A 136 13.42 5.65 6.14
CA ALA A 136 14.12 5.03 7.27
C ALA A 136 14.55 3.59 6.96
N GLU A 137 13.66 2.77 6.37
CA GLU A 137 13.98 1.41 5.95
C GLU A 137 15.12 1.37 4.94
N LYS A 138 15.05 2.23 3.90
CA LYS A 138 16.09 2.33 2.88
C LYS A 138 17.44 2.73 3.50
N ALA A 139 17.46 3.71 4.42
CA ALA A 139 18.67 4.13 5.10
C ALA A 139 19.29 2.99 5.92
N LYS A 140 18.46 2.22 6.64
CA LYS A 140 18.89 1.04 7.40
C LYS A 140 19.52 -0.02 6.49
N LEU A 141 18.87 -0.38 5.40
CA LEU A 141 19.37 -1.37 4.44
C LEU A 141 20.72 -0.94 3.84
N LEU A 142 20.87 0.34 3.49
CA LEU A 142 22.14 0.88 2.98
C LEU A 142 23.26 0.81 4.04
N ALA A 143 22.96 1.11 5.30
CA ALA A 143 23.94 1.04 6.39
C ALA A 143 24.39 -0.41 6.65
N GLU A 144 23.45 -1.37 6.65
CA GLU A 144 23.73 -2.80 6.80
C GLU A 144 24.59 -3.34 5.65
N ALA A 145 24.25 -2.99 4.41
CA ALA A 145 25.03 -3.37 3.22
C ALA A 145 26.47 -2.82 3.27
N LYS A 146 26.63 -1.54 3.67
CA LYS A 146 27.96 -0.93 3.87
C LYS A 146 28.77 -1.68 4.94
N ARG A 147 28.14 -2.05 6.07
CA ARG A 147 28.78 -2.80 7.15
C ARG A 147 29.20 -4.20 6.69
N ALA A 148 28.35 -4.90 5.94
CA ALA A 148 28.64 -6.21 5.38
C ALA A 148 29.83 -6.15 4.40
N LYS A 149 29.85 -5.17 3.48
CA LYS A 149 30.96 -4.97 2.53
C LYS A 149 32.28 -4.69 3.24
N LYS A 150 32.27 -3.86 4.29
CA LYS A 150 33.47 -3.57 5.10
C LYS A 150 33.98 -4.81 5.84
N LYS A 151 33.09 -5.65 6.37
CA LYS A 151 33.47 -6.93 6.99
C LYS A 151 34.08 -7.90 5.97
N ALA A 152 33.47 -8.05 4.80
CA ALA A 152 33.99 -8.90 3.72
C ALA A 152 35.38 -8.44 3.26
N ALA A 153 35.60 -7.13 3.08
CA ALA A 153 36.91 -6.59 2.70
C ALA A 153 38.00 -6.83 3.76
N LYS A 154 37.64 -6.82 5.05
CA LYS A 154 38.58 -7.14 6.15
C LYS A 154 38.88 -8.63 6.28
N ALA A 155 38.00 -9.50 5.79
CA ALA A 155 38.15 -10.96 5.84
C ALA A 155 38.95 -11.52 4.64
N GLN A 156 39.22 -10.71 3.61
CA GLN A 156 40.07 -11.12 2.50
C GLN A 156 41.54 -11.17 2.94
N PRO A 157 42.26 -12.28 2.69
CA PRO A 157 43.66 -12.41 3.10
C PRO A 157 44.52 -11.37 2.38
N LYS A 158 45.44 -10.72 3.12
CA LYS A 158 46.40 -9.79 2.52
C LYS A 158 47.19 -10.53 1.43
N PRO A 159 47.38 -9.94 0.24
CA PRO A 159 48.19 -10.57 -0.80
C PRO A 159 49.59 -10.81 -0.23
N LYS A 160 50.10 -12.05 -0.39
CA LYS A 160 51.47 -12.39 0.00
C LYS A 160 52.43 -11.49 -0.80
N SER A 161 53.09 -10.55 -0.14
CA SER A 161 54.17 -9.77 -0.73
C SER A 161 55.34 -10.71 -1.02
N GLY A 162 55.53 -11.06 -2.29
CA GLY A 162 56.56 -12.02 -2.68
C GLY A 162 56.63 -12.27 -4.17
N TRP A 163 56.80 -11.20 -4.97
CA TRP A 163 57.41 -11.33 -6.29
C TRP A 163 58.81 -10.73 -6.20
N LEU A 164 59.80 -11.61 -6.03
CA LEU A 164 61.19 -11.27 -6.35
C LEU A 164 61.23 -10.91 -7.83
N ASN A 165 61.65 -9.68 -8.13
CA ASN A 165 61.79 -9.17 -9.49
C ASN A 165 62.97 -9.88 -10.18
N PRO A 166 62.75 -10.71 -11.23
CA PRO A 166 63.84 -11.48 -11.85
C PRO A 166 64.77 -10.65 -12.77
N PHE A 167 64.63 -9.32 -12.81
CA PHE A 167 65.39 -8.42 -13.68
C PHE A 167 66.40 -7.52 -12.94
N ALA A 168 66.92 -7.93 -11.79
CA ALA A 168 68.13 -7.32 -11.23
C ALA A 168 69.36 -7.80 -12.03
N ARG A 169 69.67 -7.15 -13.16
CA ARG A 169 70.89 -7.39 -13.94
C ARG A 169 72.12 -7.17 -13.06
N SER A 170 72.95 -8.20 -12.90
CA SER A 170 74.32 -8.08 -12.40
C SER A 170 75.15 -7.29 -13.39
N LYS A 171 75.68 -6.13 -12.97
CA LYS A 171 76.87 -5.55 -13.61
C LYS A 171 78.08 -6.33 -13.09
N GLN A 172 78.76 -7.08 -13.96
CA GLN A 172 80.12 -7.55 -13.72
C GLN A 172 81.11 -6.54 -14.32
N ASN A 173 82.14 -6.24 -13.53
CA ASN A 173 83.33 -5.46 -13.91
C ASN A 173 84.17 -6.20 -14.95
#